data_AF-A0A9D4FME4-F1
#
_entry.id   AF-A0A9D4FME4-F1
#
_cell.length_a   1.000
_cell.length_b   1.000
_cell.length_c   1.000
_cell.angle_alpha   90.00
_cell.angle_beta   90.00
_cell.angle_gamma   90.00
#
_symmetry.space_group_name_H-M   'P 1'
#
loop_
_entity.id
_entity.type
_entity.pdbx_description
1 polymer ?
#
loop_
_entity_poly.entity_id
_entity_poly.type
_entity_poly.pdbx_seq_one_letter_code
_entity_poly.pdbx_strand_id
1 'polypeptide(L)'
;MFRLQYSGLYLIKSVTANKRKITFHVVAWSAWFETPCSVTCGTGSKNRLRHCSTGHADCTGSHQETVPCTQNPCSGRKPRVRLCLPTLRV
;
A
#
# COMPACT_ATOMS: atom_id res chain seq x y z
N MET A 1 -6.70 -14.56 -13.95
CA MET A 1 -6.36 -14.80 -12.53
C MET A 1 -6.23 -13.46 -11.82
N PHE A 2 -7.33 -12.84 -11.41
CA PHE A 2 -7.32 -11.64 -10.57
C PHE A 2 -7.62 -12.08 -9.15
N ARG A 3 -6.63 -12.01 -8.26
CA ARG A 3 -6.79 -12.37 -6.84
C ARG A 3 -7.75 -11.36 -6.21
N LEU A 4 -8.99 -11.80 -5.96
CA LEU A 4 -9.95 -11.14 -5.08
C LEU A 4 -9.44 -11.30 -3.65
N GLN A 5 -8.64 -10.35 -3.16
CA GLN A 5 -8.29 -10.29 -1.73
C GLN A 5 -9.38 -9.52 -0.99
N TYR A 6 -10.53 -10.16 -0.81
CA TYR A 6 -11.50 -9.77 0.23
C TYR A 6 -10.86 -10.08 1.58
N SER A 7 -10.13 -9.12 2.15
CA SER A 7 -9.58 -9.23 3.49
C SER A 7 -10.39 -8.37 4.46
N GLY A 8 -11.37 -9.02 5.10
CA GLY A 8 -11.75 -8.71 6.47
C GLY A 8 -12.99 -7.83 6.62
N LEU A 9 -14.13 -8.50 6.84
CA LEU A 9 -15.22 -7.99 7.65
C LEU A 9 -14.63 -7.51 8.99
N TYR A 10 -14.64 -6.20 9.25
CA TYR A 10 -14.37 -5.65 10.58
C TYR A 10 -15.65 -5.15 11.21
N LEU A 11 -15.89 -5.67 12.41
CA LEU A 11 -17.14 -5.68 13.16
C LEU A 11 -17.52 -4.29 13.68
N ILE A 12 -18.79 -3.94 13.46
CA ILE A 12 -19.66 -3.07 14.25
C ILE A 12 -19.08 -2.58 15.59
N LYS A 13 -18.87 -1.26 15.73
CA LYS A 13 -18.77 -0.59 17.03
C LYS A 13 -19.70 0.61 17.10
N SER A 14 -20.82 0.39 17.80
CA SER A 14 -21.79 1.33 18.37
C SER A 14 -23.12 1.53 17.61
N VAL A 15 -24.20 1.13 18.28
CA VAL A 15 -25.60 1.37 17.95
C VAL A 15 -26.06 2.56 18.80
N THR A 16 -26.25 3.73 18.21
CA THR A 16 -26.92 4.84 18.90
C THR A 16 -28.40 4.83 18.50
N ALA A 17 -29.25 4.35 19.40
CA ALA A 17 -30.68 4.26 19.18
C ALA A 17 -31.33 5.67 19.22
N ASN A 18 -31.71 6.22 18.07
CA ASN A 18 -32.73 7.27 18.00
C ASN A 18 -33.73 6.96 16.88
N LYS A 19 -35.01 6.88 17.26
CA LYS A 19 -36.13 6.48 16.41
C LYS A 19 -36.37 7.56 15.34
N ARG A 20 -35.84 7.38 14.11
CA ARG A 20 -36.47 7.78 12.82
C ARG A 20 -35.59 7.72 11.56
N LYS A 21 -34.30 7.37 11.64
CA LYS A 21 -33.50 7.07 10.44
C LYS A 21 -32.35 6.13 10.81
N ILE A 22 -32.45 4.88 10.37
CA ILE A 22 -31.32 3.95 10.47
C ILE A 22 -30.47 4.21 9.24
N THR A 23 -29.63 5.25 9.28
CA THR A 23 -28.55 5.41 8.30
C THR A 23 -27.38 4.58 8.78
N PHE A 24 -27.10 3.48 8.09
CA PHE A 24 -25.90 2.68 8.33
C PHE A 24 -24.71 3.46 7.77
N HIS A 25 -24.09 4.29 8.60
CA HIS A 25 -22.84 4.96 8.25
C HIS A 25 -21.72 3.92 8.31
N VAL A 26 -21.39 3.36 7.15
CA VAL A 26 -20.25 2.46 7.01
C VAL A 26 -19.00 3.31 6.98
N VAL A 27 -18.20 3.25 8.04
CA VAL A 27 -16.84 3.77 8.05
C VAL A 27 -15.94 2.67 7.50
N ALA A 28 -15.52 2.83 6.24
CA ALA A 28 -14.67 1.85 5.57
C ALA A 28 -13.67 2.55 4.65
N TRP A 29 -12.50 1.93 4.53
CA TRP A 29 -11.52 2.26 3.51
C TRP A 29 -11.99 1.75 2.14
N SER A 30 -11.80 2.57 1.10
CA SER A 30 -11.93 2.15 -0.29
C SER A 30 -10.85 1.12 -0.64
N ALA A 31 -11.00 0.50 -1.81
CA ALA A 31 -9.90 -0.21 -2.44
C ALA A 31 -8.68 0.72 -2.59
N TRP A 32 -7.49 0.13 -2.51
CA TRP A 32 -6.25 0.84 -2.77
C TRP A 32 -6.14 1.20 -4.26
N PHE A 33 -5.89 2.46 -4.54
CA PHE A 33 -5.44 2.96 -5.83
C PHE A 33 -3.92 3.00 -5.84
N GLU A 34 -3.28 2.31 -6.77
CA GLU A 34 -1.82 2.21 -6.86
C GLU A 34 -1.29 3.04 -8.04
N THR A 35 -0.18 3.74 -7.84
CA THR A 35 0.56 4.40 -8.92
C THR A 35 1.44 3.41 -9.66
N PRO A 36 1.86 3.73 -10.90
CA PRO A 36 2.94 3.00 -11.56
C PRO A 36 4.20 2.92 -10.68
N CYS A 37 4.98 1.86 -10.89
CA CYS A 37 6.28 1.68 -10.24
C CYS A 37 7.24 2.77 -10.71
N SER A 38 8.08 3.29 -9.79
CA SER A 38 9.08 4.31 -10.09
C SER A 38 10.13 3.85 -11.11
N VAL A 39 10.25 2.55 -11.31
CA VAL A 39 11.14 1.92 -12.27
C VAL A 39 10.34 1.07 -13.26
N THR A 40 10.87 0.93 -14.47
CA THR A 40 10.36 0.00 -15.49
C THR A 40 11.07 -1.37 -15.43
N CYS A 41 12.17 -1.48 -14.69
CA CYS A 41 12.91 -2.73 -14.47
C CYS A 41 13.54 -2.76 -13.06
N GLY A 42 13.76 -3.96 -12.51
CA GLY A 42 14.36 -4.15 -11.19
C GLY A 42 13.42 -3.77 -10.03
N THR A 43 14.00 -3.41 -8.89
CA THR A 43 13.25 -3.04 -7.68
C THR A 43 13.09 -1.53 -7.59
N GLY A 44 11.89 -1.06 -7.34
CA GLY A 44 11.57 0.34 -7.08
C GLY A 44 10.51 0.50 -6.01
N SER A 45 9.82 1.63 -6.05
CA SER A 45 8.75 2.00 -5.14
C SER A 45 7.53 2.51 -5.91
N LYS A 46 6.34 2.31 -5.34
CA LYS A 46 5.09 2.88 -5.82
C LYS A 46 4.30 3.43 -4.65
N ASN A 47 3.46 4.42 -4.92
CA ASN A 47 2.54 4.93 -3.93
C ASN A 47 1.20 4.23 -4.07
N ARG A 48 0.52 4.02 -2.95
CA ARG A 48 -0.87 3.61 -2.91
C ARG A 48 -1.68 4.56 -2.06
N LEU A 49 -2.87 4.90 -2.53
CA LEU A 49 -3.82 5.79 -1.89
C LEU A 49 -5.15 5.08 -1.67
N ARG A 50 -5.86 5.44 -0.61
CA ARG A 50 -7.23 4.97 -0.33
C ARG A 50 -8.04 6.11 0.27
N HIS A 51 -9.33 6.08 0.05
CA HIS A 51 -10.26 7.07 0.58
C HIS A 51 -11.13 6.45 1.66
N CYS A 52 -11.38 7.18 2.76
CA CYS A 52 -12.37 6.80 3.76
C CYS A 52 -13.76 7.30 3.37
N SER A 53 -14.77 6.44 3.48
CA SER A 53 -16.16 6.76 3.14
C SER A 53 -16.78 7.92 3.94
N THR A 54 -16.31 8.18 5.16
CA THR A 54 -16.83 9.25 6.03
C THR A 54 -15.83 10.40 6.25
N GLY A 55 -14.72 10.39 5.49
CA GLY A 55 -13.60 11.32 5.68
C GLY A 55 -12.49 10.75 6.56
N HIS A 56 -11.30 11.34 6.49
CA HIS A 56 -10.07 10.75 7.02
C HIS A 56 -10.01 10.60 8.55
N ALA A 57 -10.87 11.29 9.30
CA ALA A 57 -10.82 11.29 10.77
C ALA A 57 -11.37 10.01 11.42
N ASP A 58 -12.32 9.34 10.77
CA ASP A 58 -12.99 8.16 11.35
C ASP A 58 -12.29 6.85 10.97
N CYS A 59 -11.55 6.84 9.86
CA CYS A 59 -10.79 5.67 9.45
C CYS A 59 -9.41 5.63 10.09
N THR A 60 -9.15 4.60 10.88
CA THR A 60 -7.82 4.36 11.44
C THR A 60 -6.82 3.90 10.37
N GLY A 61 -5.66 4.56 10.34
CA GLY A 61 -4.52 4.25 9.47
C GLY A 61 -4.24 5.33 8.42
N SER A 62 -3.15 5.17 7.69
CA SER A 62 -2.74 6.15 6.67
C SER A 62 -3.58 6.02 5.40
N HIS A 63 -3.97 7.16 4.82
CA HIS A 63 -4.66 7.22 3.53
C HIS A 63 -3.69 7.07 2.34
N GLN A 64 -2.39 7.27 2.59
CA GLN A 64 -1.32 7.17 1.62
C GLN A 64 -0.15 6.37 2.20
N GLU A 65 0.41 5.47 1.39
CA GLU A 65 1.59 4.68 1.75
C GLU A 65 2.50 4.49 0.54
N THR A 66 3.81 4.41 0.79
CA THR A 66 4.80 4.02 -0.22
C THR A 66 5.18 2.56 0.00
N VAL A 67 5.01 1.74 -1.04
CA VAL A 67 5.29 0.30 -0.99
C VAL A 67 6.33 -0.08 -2.05
N PRO A 68 7.17 -1.10 -1.79
CA PRO A 68 8.11 -1.59 -2.79
C PRO A 68 7.36 -2.24 -3.97
N CYS A 69 7.95 -2.13 -5.16
CA CYS A 69 7.49 -2.82 -6.36
C CYS A 69 8.67 -3.51 -7.07
N THR A 70 8.40 -4.65 -7.69
CA THR A 70 9.38 -5.43 -8.42
C THR A 70 8.93 -5.58 -9.86
N GLN A 71 9.77 -5.11 -10.79
CA GLN A 71 9.61 -5.26 -12.22
C GLN A 71 10.57 -6.33 -12.75
N ASN A 72 10.46 -6.62 -14.04
CA ASN A 72 11.39 -7.51 -14.73
C ASN A 72 12.84 -7.07 -14.49
N PRO A 73 13.80 -8.00 -14.35
CA PRO A 73 15.21 -7.65 -14.19
C PRO A 73 15.67 -6.70 -15.30
N CYS A 74 16.45 -5.69 -14.94
CA CYS A 74 17.07 -4.82 -15.92
C CYS A 74 18.07 -5.62 -16.77
N SER A 75 17.97 -5.51 -18.09
CA SER A 75 18.91 -6.12 -19.05
C SER A 75 20.27 -5.41 -19.07
N GLY A 76 20.37 -4.25 -18.42
CA GLY A 76 21.63 -3.54 -18.21
C GLY A 76 22.55 -4.34 -17.31
N ARG A 77 23.75 -4.68 -17.80
CA ARG A 77 24.80 -5.30 -16.99
C ARG A 77 25.00 -4.44 -15.74
N LYS A 78 24.82 -5.00 -14.54
CA LYS A 78 25.31 -4.34 -13.33
C LYS A 78 26.81 -4.13 -13.55
N PRO A 79 27.33 -2.89 -13.48
CA PRO A 79 28.77 -2.71 -13.50
C PRO A 79 29.32 -3.56 -12.36
N ARG A 80 30.27 -4.46 -12.65
CA ARG A 80 31.07 -5.08 -11.60
C ARG A 80 31.86 -3.95 -10.95
N VAL A 81 31.28 -3.29 -9.96
CA VAL A 81 32.03 -2.44 -9.05
C VAL A 81 33.00 -3.39 -8.37
N ARG A 82 34.29 -3.30 -8.73
CA ARG A 82 35.34 -3.92 -7.92
C ARG A 82 35.28 -3.17 -6.60
N LEU A 83 34.63 -3.76 -5.60
CA LEU A 83 34.82 -3.37 -4.22
C LEU A 83 36.33 -3.48 -3.99
N CYS A 84 37.02 -2.34 -3.89
CA CYS A 84 38.35 -2.30 -3.30
C CYS A 84 38.16 -2.66 -1.83
N LEU A 85 37.98 -3.95 -1.55
CA LEU A 85 38.19 -4.51 -0.23
C LEU A 85 39.63 -4.14 0.12
N PRO A 86 39.88 -3.37 1.19
CA PRO A 86 41.23 -3.18 1.65
C PRO A 86 41.73 -4.56 2.04
N THR A 87 42.55 -5.16 1.17
CA THR A 87 43.27 -6.38 1.50
C THR A 87 44.02 -6.08 2.79
N LEU A 88 43.69 -6.82 3.84
CA LEU A 88 44.48 -6.91 5.06
C LEU A 88 45.95 -7.02 4.66
N ARG A 89 46.71 -5.94 4.89
CA ARG A 89 48.17 -6.04 4.96
C ARG A 89 48.45 -6.69 6.31
N VAL A 90 48.77 -7.99 6.27
CA VAL A 90 49.48 -8.70 7.34
C VAL A 90 50.92 -8.19 7.35
#